data_AF-A0A948KAE2-F1
#
_entry.id   AF-A0A948KAE2-F1
#
_cell.length_a   1.000
_cell.length_b   1.000
_cell.length_c   1.000
_cell.angle_alpha   90.00
_cell.angle_beta   90.00
_cell.angle_gamma   90.00
#
_symmetry.space_group_name_H-M   'P 1'
#
loop_
_entity.id
_entity.type
_entity.pdbx_description
1 polymer ?
#
loop_
_entity_poly.entity_id
_entity_poly.type
_entity_poly.pdbx_seq_one_letter_code
_entity_poly.pdbx_strand_id
1 'polypeptide(L)' 'MANDIQGLLSKKMTENDVAALLGEPSAQFTKQEYQYSLGMCSGLGIDYDYLHIYFDEQGNFSQAKITQH' A
#
# COMPACT_ATOMS: atom_id res chain seq x y z
N MET A 1 -8.11 -10.89 1.43
CA MET A 1 -7.50 -10.19 0.28
C MET A 1 -6.55 -9.09 0.76
N ALA A 2 -7.02 -8.03 1.44
CA ALA A 2 -6.15 -6.94 1.85
C ALA A 2 -5.14 -7.30 2.98
N ASN A 3 -5.50 -8.19 3.91
CA ASN A 3 -4.55 -8.72 4.91
C ASN A 3 -3.46 -9.62 4.30
N ASP A 4 -3.75 -10.29 3.18
CA ASP A 4 -2.78 -11.18 2.51
C ASP A 4 -1.64 -10.36 1.89
N ILE A 5 -1.95 -9.15 1.40
CA ILE A 5 -0.95 -8.23 0.84
C ILE A 5 0.04 -7.76 1.91
N GLN A 6 -0.41 -7.50 3.13
CA GLN A 6 0.49 -7.12 4.23
C GLN A 6 1.48 -8.24 4.57
N GLY A 7 1.08 -9.50 4.43
CA GLY A 7 1.94 -10.67 4.64
C GLY A 7 3.01 -10.87 3.56
N LEU A 8 2.85 -10.25 2.39
CA LEU A 8 3.83 -10.31 1.29
C LEU A 8 4.93 -9.26 1.44
N LEU A 9 4.71 -8.21 2.23
CA LEU A 9 5.63 -7.09 2.39
C LEU A 9 6.63 -7.36 3.52
N SER A 10 7.91 -7.08 3.25
CA SER A 10 9.01 -7.34 4.18
C SER A 10 9.85 -6.09 4.40
N LYS A 11 10.41 -5.92 5.61
CA LYS A 11 11.26 -4.76 5.98
C LYS A 11 12.51 -4.55 5.12
N LYS A 12 12.84 -5.51 4.25
CA LYS A 12 13.97 -5.42 3.32
C LYS A 12 13.56 -4.89 1.95
N MET A 13 12.27 -4.74 1.68
CA MET A 13 11.77 -4.25 0.39
C MET A 13 11.95 -2.75 0.30
N THR A 14 12.55 -2.31 -0.80
CA THR A 14 12.64 -0.89 -1.17
C THR A 14 11.37 -0.43 -1.87
N GLU A 15 11.22 0.87 -2.09
CA GLU A 15 10.16 1.45 -2.92
C GLU A 15 10.02 0.76 -4.29
N ASN A 16 11.15 0.46 -4.94
CA ASN A 16 11.17 -0.22 -6.24
C ASN A 16 10.70 -1.68 -6.14
N ASP A 17 11.06 -2.39 -5.07
CA ASP A 17 10.60 -3.77 -4.87
C ASP A 17 9.08 -3.81 -4.64
N VAL A 18 8.56 -2.86 -3.87
CA VAL A 18 7.12 -2.71 -3.63
C VAL A 18 6.40 -2.38 -4.94
N ALA A 19 6.93 -1.46 -5.74
CA ALA A 19 6.36 -1.13 -7.05
C ALA A 19 6.42 -2.30 -8.05
N ALA A 20 7.50 -3.10 -8.01
CA ALA A 20 7.60 -4.30 -8.83
C ALA A 20 6.59 -5.39 -8.43
N LEU A 21 6.25 -5.47 -7.13
CA LEU A 21 5.30 -6.44 -6.60
C LEU A 21 3.84 -6.02 -6.81
N LEU A 22 3.52 -4.76 -6.53
CA LEU A 22 2.14 -4.24 -6.49
C LEU A 22 1.76 -3.43 -7.73
N GLY A 23 2.72 -3.09 -8.59
CA GLY A 23 2.54 -2.16 -9.70
C GLY A 23 2.83 -0.71 -9.31
N GLU A 24 2.46 0.22 -10.19
CA GLU A 24 2.62 1.65 -9.91
C GLU A 24 1.61 2.12 -8.84
N PRO A 25 2.05 2.95 -7.88
CA PRO A 25 1.14 3.50 -6.88
C PRO A 25 0.10 4.42 -7.54
N SER A 26 -1.12 4.37 -7.03
CA SER A 26 -2.22 5.25 -7.46
C SER A 26 -1.96 6.70 -7.06
N ALA A 27 -1.29 6.92 -5.94
CA ALA A 27 -0.84 8.24 -5.49
C ALA A 27 0.45 8.14 -4.66
N GLN A 28 1.23 9.22 -4.66
CA GLN A 28 2.38 9.41 -3.77
C GLN A 28 2.18 10.71 -3.00
N PHE A 29 1.91 10.60 -1.70
CA PHE A 29 1.61 11.78 -0.86
C PHE A 29 2.89 12.45 -0.35
N THR A 30 3.92 11.64 -0.09
CA THR A 30 5.25 12.10 0.32
C THR A 30 6.32 11.20 -0.30
N LYS A 31 7.61 11.53 -0.11
CA LYS A 31 8.72 10.63 -0.48
C LYS A 31 8.66 9.27 0.22
N GLN A 32 7.87 9.13 1.28
CA GLN A 32 7.83 7.96 2.15
C GLN A 32 6.46 7.32 2.22
N GLU A 33 5.49 7.76 1.41
CA GLU A 33 4.13 7.25 1.44
C GLU A 33 3.59 7.01 0.05
N TYR A 34 3.36 5.74 -0.26
CA TYR A 34 2.71 5.29 -1.49
C TYR A 34 1.32 4.80 -1.17
N GLN A 35 0.36 5.12 -2.03
CA GLN A 35 -1.01 4.65 -1.92
C GLN A 35 -1.37 3.80 -3.13
N TYR A 36 -2.01 2.67 -2.87
CA TYR A 36 -2.55 1.75 -3.85
C TYR A 36 -4.06 1.63 -3.65
N SER A 37 -4.84 1.89 -4.70
CA SER A 37 -6.26 1.58 -4.67
C SER A 37 -6.44 0.07 -4.77
N LEU A 38 -7.09 -0.53 -3.77
CA LEU A 38 -7.44 -1.95 -3.77
C LEU A 38 -8.77 -2.20 -4.50
N GLY A 39 -9.39 -1.15 -5.04
CA GLY A 39 -10.68 -1.19 -5.70
C GLY A 39 -11.86 -1.00 -4.75
N MET A 40 -13.06 -1.20 -5.30
CA MET A 40 -14.32 -1.04 -4.60
C MET A 40 -14.70 -2.34 -3.89
N CYS A 41 -14.84 -2.30 -2.56
CA CYS A 41 -15.33 -3.44 -1.82
C CYS A 41 -16.87 -3.44 -1.85
N SER A 42 -17.47 -4.49 -2.40
CA SER A 42 -18.92 -4.58 -2.60
C SER A 42 -19.64 -4.94 -1.29
N GLY A 43 -19.92 -3.96 -0.43
CA GLY A 43 -20.69 -4.17 0.80
C GLY A 43 -21.59 -2.96 1.12
N LEU A 44 -22.86 -2.99 0.71
CA LEU A 44 -23.93 -2.03 1.06
C LEU A 44 -23.57 -0.52 1.08
N GLY A 45 -22.52 -0.13 0.37
CA GLY A 45 -21.95 1.21 0.25
C GLY A 45 -20.88 1.18 -0.84
N ILE A 46 -20.59 2.33 -1.46
CA ILE A 46 -19.42 2.46 -2.34
C ILE A 46 -18.25 2.83 -1.44
N ASP A 47 -17.69 1.83 -0.76
CA ASP A 47 -16.49 2.01 0.04
C ASP A 47 -15.27 1.60 -0.80
N TYR A 48 -14.29 2.49 -0.87
CA TYR A 48 -13.00 2.24 -1.52
C TYR A 48 -11.95 1.91 -0.48
N ASP A 49 -11.26 0.79 -0.70
CA ASP A 49 -10.12 0.43 0.12
C ASP A 49 -8.83 0.98 -0.49
N TYR A 50 -8.05 1.67 0.33
CA TYR A 50 -6.73 2.16 -0.03
C TYR A 50 -5.68 1.52 0.87
N LEU A 51 -4.66 0.95 0.24
CA LEU A 51 -3.47 0.47 0.91
C LEU A 51 -2.41 1.57 0.91
N HIS A 52 -2.08 2.06 2.09
CA HIS A 52 -1.00 2.99 2.34
C HIS A 52 0.26 2.21 2.75
N ILE A 53 1.34 2.40 2.01
CA ILE A 53 2.66 1.85 2.28
C ILE A 53 3.59 2.97 2.73
N TYR A 54 4.21 2.79 3.90
CA TYR A 54 5.13 3.73 4.50
C TYR A 54 6.56 3.19 4.47
N PHE A 55 7.49 4.06 4.09
CA PHE A 55 8.92 3.79 4.04
C PHE A 55 9.66 4.55 5.15
N ASP A 56 10.76 3.99 5.63
CA ASP A 56 11.66 4.67 6.58
C ASP A 56 12.54 5.72 5.89
N GLU A 57 13.37 6.41 6.66
CA GLU A 57 14.31 7.42 6.13
C GLU A 57 15.38 6.83 5.19
N GLN A 58 15.57 5.51 5.19
CA GLN A 58 16.48 4.80 4.30
C GLN A 58 15.76 4.27 3.04
N GLY A 59 14.45 4.49 2.90
CA GLY A 59 13.65 4.04 1.75
C GLY A 59 13.21 2.58 1.82
N ASN A 60 13.27 1.95 3.01
CA ASN A 60 12.81 0.57 3.20
C ASN A 60 11.40 0.52 3.75
N PHE A 61 10.67 -0.54 3.41
CA PHE A 61 9.33 -0.79 3.91
C PHE A 61 9.31 -0.80 5.45
N SER A 62 8.47 0.06 6.01
CA SER A 62 8.30 0.19 7.46
C SER A 62 6.93 -0.34 7.91
N GLN A 63 5.87 0.11 7.24
CA GLN A 63 4.49 -0.21 7.64
C GLN A 63 3.53 -0.21 6.44
N ALA A 64 2.50 -1.04 6.52
CA ALA A 64 1.32 -0.97 5.66
C ALA A 64 0.06 -0.70 6.49
N LYS A 65 -0.86 0.10 5.98
CA LYS A 65 -2.18 0.34 6.57
C LYS A 65 -3.25 0.30 5.48
N ILE A 66 -4.41 -0.26 5.80
CA ILE A 66 -5.58 -0.19 4.92
C ILE A 66 -6.54 0.83 5.52
N THR A 67 -6.96 1.78 4.72
CA THR A 67 -7.98 2.77 5.07
C THR A 67 -9.17 2.57 4.15
N GLN A 68 -10.37 2.51 4.71
CA GLN A 68 -11.62 2.46 3.95
C GLN A 68 -12.22 3.86 3.89
N HIS A 69 -12.69 4.26 2.72
CA HIS A 69 -13.32 5.56 2.48
C HIS A 69 -14.65 5.45 1.78
#